data_AF-J3BP57-F1
#
_entry.id   AF-J3BP57-F1
#
_cell.length_a   1.000
_cell.length_b   1.000
_cell.length_c   1.000
_cell.angle_alpha   90.00
_cell.angle_beta   90.00
_cell.angle_gamma   90.00
#
_symmetry.space_group_name_H-M   'P 1'
#
loop_
_entity.id
_entity.type
_entity.pdbx_description
1 polymer ?
#
loop_
_entity_poly.entity_id
_entity_poly.type
_entity_poly.pdbx_seq_one_letter_code
_entity_poly.pdbx_strand_id
1 'polypeptide(L)'
;MLRETFSIIGRNWSMYVVVVIGTMALSIFDELSGKTTSSGATSFMWSYVAMCVQGAVIYSAPFAEVGKRAGFGRMFPYFLKTVALLIGALVISLPIFMFLPSELGVSVSVLLFAFALFVAYALVLSLLGTWPTSSITGHGTTLVDALRRGTARFFPTSGRLVAGMILPAVLSILLVVVASQFGTSPLLLVDGKPNVVMLAISAAAAFLQALGVSYAAVVVARVYLSGEQGSAEFGTAAA
;
A
#
# COMPACT_ATOMS: atom_id res chain seq x y z
N MET A 1 -14.80 -6.82 4.10
CA MET A 1 -13.46 -6.34 3.69
C MET A 1 -12.39 -6.86 4.64
N LEU A 2 -12.40 -6.54 5.95
CA LEU A 2 -11.40 -7.10 6.91
C LEU A 2 -11.31 -8.63 6.90
N ARG A 3 -12.44 -9.34 7.04
CA ARG A 3 -12.48 -10.82 7.00
C ARG A 3 -11.86 -11.38 5.70
N GLU A 4 -12.12 -10.72 4.58
CA GLU A 4 -11.58 -11.10 3.28
C GLU A 4 -10.07 -10.84 3.20
N THR A 5 -9.60 -9.70 3.70
CA THR A 5 -8.17 -9.39 3.83
C THR A 5 -7.44 -10.48 4.61
N PHE A 6 -7.93 -10.85 5.81
CA PHE A 6 -7.34 -11.91 6.61
C PHE A 6 -7.40 -13.28 5.93
N SER A 7 -8.49 -13.59 5.21
CA SER A 7 -8.60 -14.82 4.44
C SER A 7 -7.56 -14.89 3.30
N ILE A 8 -7.35 -13.78 2.58
CA ILE A 8 -6.33 -13.68 1.51
C ILE A 8 -4.93 -13.82 2.10
N ILE A 9 -4.65 -13.18 3.23
CA ILE A 9 -3.36 -13.29 3.93
C ILE A 9 -3.12 -14.74 4.37
N GLY A 10 -4.08 -15.36 5.04
CA GLY A 10 -3.95 -16.74 5.51
C GLY A 10 -3.72 -17.73 4.36
N ARG A 11 -4.44 -17.57 3.24
CA ARG A 11 -4.26 -18.42 2.05
C ARG A 11 -2.91 -18.23 1.36
N ASN A 12 -2.28 -17.06 1.49
CA ASN A 12 -1.05 -16.69 0.79
C ASN A 12 0.09 -16.31 1.75
N TRP A 13 0.11 -16.87 2.96
CA TRP A 13 0.98 -16.44 4.06
C TRP A 13 2.48 -16.44 3.70
N SER A 14 2.92 -17.41 2.89
CA SER A 14 4.31 -17.53 2.44
C SER A 14 4.79 -16.29 1.69
N MET A 15 3.94 -15.68 0.85
CA MET A 15 4.28 -14.44 0.14
C MET A 15 4.45 -13.27 1.12
N TYR A 16 3.62 -13.19 2.15
CA TYR A 16 3.74 -12.13 3.17
C TYR A 16 5.03 -12.28 3.97
N VAL A 17 5.42 -13.51 4.30
CA VAL A 17 6.72 -13.78 4.95
C VAL A 17 7.87 -13.31 4.07
N VAL A 18 7.86 -13.63 2.78
CA VAL A 18 8.88 -13.17 1.82
C VAL A 18 8.93 -11.64 1.74
N VAL A 19 7.77 -10.99 1.71
CA VAL A 19 7.69 -9.51 1.66
C VAL A 19 8.24 -8.88 2.92
N VAL A 20 7.89 -9.40 4.10
CA VAL A 20 8.38 -8.89 5.39
C VAL A 20 9.90 -9.09 5.51
N ILE A 21 10.42 -10.26 5.14
CA ILE A 21 11.87 -10.51 5.14
C ILE A 21 12.57 -9.58 4.14
N GLY A 22 12.01 -9.42 2.94
CA GLY A 22 12.57 -8.54 1.92
C GLY A 22 12.60 -7.08 2.33
N THR A 23 11.54 -6.56 2.96
CA THR A 23 11.51 -5.18 3.46
C THR A 23 12.50 -5.00 4.60
N MET A 24 12.64 -5.98 5.51
CA MET A 24 13.66 -5.94 6.55
C MET A 24 15.08 -5.94 5.99
N ALA A 25 15.36 -6.80 4.99
CA ALA A 25 16.66 -6.85 4.34
C ALA A 25 17.02 -5.52 3.67
N LEU A 26 16.03 -4.86 3.04
CA LEU A 26 16.20 -3.53 2.47
C LEU A 26 16.49 -2.47 3.55
N SER A 27 15.80 -2.51 4.69
CA SER A 27 16.09 -1.60 5.81
C SER A 27 17.50 -1.79 6.38
N ILE A 28 17.94 -3.04 6.52
CA ILE A 28 19.32 -3.36 6.96
C ILE A 28 20.33 -2.85 5.94
N PHE A 29 20.06 -2.99 4.64
CA PHE A 29 20.92 -2.49 3.58
C PHE A 29 21.05 -0.95 3.60
N ASP A 30 19.94 -0.24 3.81
CA ASP A 30 19.97 1.22 3.95
C ASP A 30 20.79 1.65 5.18
N GLU A 31 20.68 0.92 6.29
CA GLU A 31 21.46 1.17 7.51
C GLU A 31 22.97 0.93 7.27
N LEU A 32 23.33 -0.19 6.64
CA LEU A 32 24.72 -0.51 6.32
C LEU A 32 25.35 0.43 5.29
N SER A 33 24.57 0.90 4.32
CA SER A 33 25.05 1.82 3.29
C SER A 33 25.10 3.28 3.76
N GLY A 34 24.45 3.59 4.88
CA GLY A 34 24.24 4.96 5.36
C GLY A 34 23.41 5.83 4.42
N LYS A 35 22.72 5.23 3.44
CA LYS A 35 21.93 5.93 2.42
C LYS A 35 20.55 5.28 2.30
N THR A 36 19.52 6.10 2.14
CA THR A 36 18.15 5.65 1.89
C THR A 36 17.95 5.39 0.40
N THR A 37 18.39 4.23 -0.08
CA THR A 37 18.30 3.84 -1.50
C THR A 37 17.18 2.85 -1.79
N SER A 38 16.63 2.20 -0.76
CA SER A 38 15.64 1.14 -0.91
C SER A 38 14.19 1.60 -1.15
N SER A 39 13.91 2.91 -1.14
CA SER A 39 12.55 3.46 -1.24
C SER A 39 11.81 3.04 -2.52
N GLY A 40 12.52 2.95 -3.64
CA GLY A 40 11.96 2.47 -4.91
C GLY A 40 11.63 0.98 -4.85
N ALA A 41 12.52 0.16 -4.30
CA ALA A 41 12.32 -1.29 -4.19
C ALA A 41 11.17 -1.63 -3.24
N THR A 42 11.08 -0.97 -2.09
CA THR A 42 9.96 -1.12 -1.14
C THR A 42 8.64 -0.71 -1.77
N SER A 43 8.59 0.43 -2.48
CA SER A 43 7.40 0.88 -3.20
C SER A 43 6.95 -0.12 -4.27
N PHE A 44 7.90 -0.72 -4.99
CA PHE A 44 7.63 -1.78 -5.97
C PHE A 44 7.07 -3.04 -5.31
N MET A 45 7.66 -3.49 -4.20
CA MET A 45 7.16 -4.64 -3.42
C MET A 45 5.72 -4.41 -2.94
N TRP A 46 5.42 -3.23 -2.39
CA TRP A 46 4.06 -2.91 -1.94
C TRP A 46 3.05 -2.86 -3.08
N SER A 47 3.46 -2.31 -4.23
CA SER A 47 2.62 -2.30 -5.43
C SER A 47 2.36 -3.71 -5.95
N TYR A 48 3.37 -4.58 -5.91
CA TYR A 48 3.21 -5.99 -6.30
C TYR A 48 2.24 -6.72 -5.38
N VAL A 49 2.36 -6.55 -4.06
CA VAL A 49 1.41 -7.11 -3.08
C VAL A 49 0.00 -6.59 -3.34
N ALA A 50 -0.17 -5.28 -3.55
CA ALA A 50 -1.46 -4.69 -3.86
C ALA A 50 -2.08 -5.29 -5.14
N MET A 51 -1.29 -5.46 -6.19
CA MET A 51 -1.73 -6.10 -7.44
C MET A 51 -2.17 -7.55 -7.20
N CYS A 52 -1.37 -8.35 -6.48
CA CYS A 52 -1.69 -9.73 -6.16
C CYS A 52 -2.97 -9.85 -5.34
N VAL A 53 -3.16 -8.99 -4.34
CA VAL A 53 -4.39 -8.94 -3.52
C VAL A 53 -5.58 -8.56 -4.37
N GLN A 54 -5.48 -7.54 -5.22
CA GLN A 54 -6.55 -7.13 -6.11
C GLN A 54 -6.92 -8.25 -7.09
N GLY A 55 -5.93 -8.90 -7.70
CA GLY A 55 -6.16 -10.05 -8.57
C GLY A 55 -6.79 -11.24 -7.83
N ALA A 56 -6.40 -11.48 -6.57
CA ALA A 56 -6.97 -12.55 -5.75
C ALA A 56 -8.44 -12.30 -5.41
N VAL A 57 -8.84 -11.04 -5.24
CA VAL A 57 -10.25 -10.65 -5.06
C VAL A 57 -11.02 -10.79 -6.37
N ILE A 58 -10.45 -10.34 -7.50
CA ILE A 58 -11.11 -10.35 -8.81
C ILE A 58 -11.34 -11.79 -9.30
N TYR A 59 -10.30 -12.63 -9.26
CA TYR A 59 -10.34 -14.00 -9.76
C TYR A 59 -10.72 -15.02 -8.69
N SER A 60 -10.96 -14.59 -7.44
CA SER A 60 -11.17 -15.47 -6.28
C SER A 60 -10.07 -16.53 -6.05
N ALA A 61 -8.86 -16.29 -6.57
CA ALA A 61 -7.77 -17.26 -6.72
C ALA A 61 -6.55 -16.95 -5.82
N PRO A 62 -5.69 -17.93 -5.49
CA PRO A 62 -4.42 -17.69 -4.80
C PRO A 62 -3.44 -16.90 -5.67
N PHE A 63 -2.42 -16.29 -5.07
CA PHE A 63 -1.44 -15.43 -5.77
C PHE A 63 -0.70 -16.15 -6.89
N ALA A 64 -0.44 -17.45 -6.73
CA ALA A 64 0.20 -18.27 -7.76
C ALA A 64 -0.63 -18.32 -9.06
N GLU A 65 -1.96 -18.37 -8.95
CA GLU A 65 -2.86 -18.36 -10.11
C GLU A 65 -3.02 -16.94 -10.67
N VAL A 66 -3.09 -15.93 -9.80
CA VAL A 66 -3.11 -14.52 -10.21
C VAL A 66 -1.88 -14.19 -11.06
N GLY A 67 -0.69 -14.65 -10.65
CA GLY A 67 0.55 -14.46 -11.39
C GLY A 67 0.51 -15.12 -12.78
N LYS A 68 -0.10 -16.30 -12.90
CA LYS A 68 -0.29 -16.99 -14.20
C LYS A 68 -1.26 -16.24 -15.12
N ARG A 69 -2.34 -15.67 -14.59
CA ARG A 69 -3.37 -14.97 -15.37
C ARG A 69 -2.98 -13.54 -15.75
N ALA A 70 -2.47 -12.77 -14.80
CA ALA A 70 -2.07 -11.38 -15.04
C ALA A 70 -0.71 -11.29 -15.75
N GLY A 71 0.20 -12.23 -15.47
CA GLY A 71 1.57 -12.22 -15.99
C GLY A 71 2.41 -11.08 -15.42
N PHE A 72 3.74 -11.21 -15.54
CA PHE A 72 4.68 -10.15 -15.14
C PHE A 72 4.50 -8.88 -16.00
N GLY A 73 4.08 -9.03 -17.27
CA GLY A 73 3.89 -7.92 -18.20
C GLY A 73 2.83 -6.90 -17.78
N ARG A 74 1.81 -7.30 -17.00
CA ARG A 74 0.78 -6.37 -16.46
C ARG A 74 1.22 -5.66 -15.18
N MET A 75 2.33 -6.08 -14.57
CA MET A 75 2.87 -5.47 -13.35
C MET A 75 3.44 -4.07 -13.61
N PHE A 76 4.17 -3.90 -14.71
CA PHE A 76 4.78 -2.62 -15.04
C PHE A 76 3.75 -1.49 -15.25
N PRO A 77 2.70 -1.66 -16.09
CA PRO A 77 1.68 -0.63 -16.23
C PRO A 77 0.88 -0.42 -14.94
N TYR A 78 0.66 -1.46 -14.14
CA TYR A 78 0.05 -1.33 -12.81
C TYR A 78 0.88 -0.43 -11.88
N PHE A 79 2.18 -0.70 -11.81
CA PHE A 79 3.12 0.06 -10.99
C PHE A 79 3.18 1.51 -11.45
N LEU A 80 3.34 1.78 -12.75
CA LEU A 80 3.37 3.15 -13.29
C LEU A 80 2.09 3.93 -12.96
N LYS A 81 0.92 3.30 -13.09
CA LYS A 81 -0.35 3.95 -12.71
C LYS A 81 -0.41 4.24 -11.21
N THR A 82 0.05 3.31 -10.37
CA THR A 82 0.12 3.52 -8.91
C THR A 82 1.06 4.67 -8.56
N VAL A 83 2.22 4.75 -9.21
CA VAL A 83 3.17 5.87 -9.07
C VAL A 83 2.53 7.19 -9.53
N ALA A 84 1.81 7.20 -10.66
CA ALA A 84 1.12 8.39 -11.14
C ALA A 84 0.06 8.89 -10.13
N LEU A 85 -0.69 7.98 -9.49
CA LEU A 85 -1.64 8.34 -8.43
C LEU A 85 -0.93 8.89 -7.18
N LEU A 86 0.21 8.33 -6.81
CA LEU A 86 1.02 8.83 -5.70
C LEU A 86 1.58 10.23 -5.99
N ILE A 87 2.09 10.48 -7.20
CA ILE A 87 2.53 11.81 -7.63
C ILE A 87 1.37 12.80 -7.62
N GLY A 88 0.18 12.40 -8.09
CA GLY A 88 -1.02 13.22 -8.02
C GLY A 88 -1.37 13.61 -6.58
N ALA A 89 -1.32 12.65 -5.66
CA ALA A 89 -1.54 12.91 -4.23
C ALA A 89 -0.49 13.84 -3.63
N LEU A 90 0.78 13.68 -4.01
CA LEU A 90 1.88 14.55 -3.60
C LEU A 90 1.63 16.00 -4.03
N VAL A 91 1.26 16.22 -5.29
CA VAL A 91 0.94 17.56 -5.82
C VAL A 91 -0.22 18.19 -5.06
N ILE A 92 -1.25 17.40 -4.73
CA ILE A 92 -2.41 17.87 -3.94
C ILE A 92 -2.00 18.22 -2.50
N SER A 93 -1.02 17.54 -1.91
CA SER A 93 -0.59 17.79 -0.53
C SER A 93 0.44 18.92 -0.40
N LEU A 94 1.11 19.34 -1.47
CA LEU A 94 2.13 20.40 -1.45
C LEU A 94 1.66 21.75 -0.87
N PRO A 95 0.45 22.27 -1.18
CA PRO A 95 0.00 23.54 -0.61
C PRO A 95 0.00 23.57 0.91
N ILE A 96 -0.28 22.43 1.57
CA ILE A 96 -0.26 22.33 3.03
C ILE A 96 1.13 22.66 3.60
N PHE A 97 2.19 22.32 2.86
CA PHE A 97 3.57 22.66 3.23
C PHE A 97 3.85 24.17 3.14
N MET A 98 3.24 24.88 2.19
CA MET A 98 3.42 26.33 2.03
C MET A 98 2.73 27.14 3.13
N PHE A 99 1.68 26.58 3.75
CA PHE A 99 0.90 27.24 4.80
C PHE A 99 1.25 26.77 6.21
N LEU A 100 2.22 25.87 6.36
CA LEU A 100 2.68 25.40 7.66
C LEU A 100 3.54 26.49 8.34
N PRO A 101 3.22 26.89 9.59
CA PRO A 101 4.03 27.86 10.33
C PRO A 101 5.49 27.41 10.42
N SER A 102 6.44 28.31 10.12
CA SER A 102 7.88 28.06 10.24
C SER A 102 8.34 27.82 11.69
N GLU A 103 7.49 28.19 12.65
CA GLU A 103 7.67 27.97 14.09
C GLU A 103 7.54 26.48 14.48
N LEU A 104 6.90 25.67 13.63
CA LEU A 104 6.81 24.23 13.85
C LEU A 104 8.16 23.58 13.53
N GLY A 105 8.80 23.00 14.55
CA GLY A 105 10.04 22.25 14.37
C GLY A 105 9.92 21.20 13.26
N VAL A 106 11.05 20.90 12.60
CA VAL A 106 11.13 20.06 11.40
C VAL A 106 10.39 18.72 11.55
N SER A 107 10.42 18.11 12.75
CA SER A 107 9.74 16.84 13.04
C SER A 107 8.22 16.91 12.94
N VAL A 108 7.59 17.99 13.44
CA VAL A 108 6.13 18.15 13.44
C VAL A 108 5.64 18.44 12.02
N SER A 109 6.34 19.32 11.30
CA SER A 109 6.02 19.67 9.91
C SER A 109 6.08 18.46 8.98
N VAL A 110 7.09 17.59 9.15
CA VAL A 110 7.21 16.33 8.39
C VAL A 110 6.06 15.37 8.71
N LEU A 111 5.67 15.23 9.98
CA LEU A 111 4.56 14.36 10.38
C LEU A 111 3.22 14.83 9.80
N LEU A 112 2.94 16.14 9.88
CA LEU A 112 1.74 16.74 9.32
C LEU A 112 1.69 16.59 7.79
N PHE A 113 2.83 16.78 7.13
CA PHE A 113 2.94 16.55 5.69
C PHE A 113 2.70 15.08 5.32
N ALA A 114 3.30 14.14 6.04
CA ALA A 114 3.08 12.71 5.80
C ALA A 114 1.61 12.34 6.00
N PHE A 115 0.97 12.84 7.05
CA PHE A 115 -0.46 12.64 7.30
C PHE A 115 -1.31 13.20 6.17
N ALA A 116 -1.04 14.45 5.75
CA ALA A 116 -1.72 15.08 4.63
C ALA A 116 -1.55 14.30 3.33
N LEU A 117 -0.35 13.80 3.05
CA LEU A 117 -0.06 12.95 1.89
C LEU A 117 -0.87 11.64 1.95
N PHE A 118 -0.94 10.98 3.10
CA PHE A 118 -1.74 9.76 3.26
C PHE A 118 -3.23 10.02 3.02
N VAL A 119 -3.76 11.12 3.56
CA VAL A 119 -5.16 11.51 3.32
C VAL A 119 -5.38 11.82 1.84
N ALA A 120 -4.55 12.66 1.23
CA ALA A 120 -4.64 12.99 -0.19
C ALA A 120 -4.56 11.73 -1.05
N TYR A 121 -3.66 10.81 -0.73
CA TYR A 121 -3.51 9.55 -1.46
C TYR A 121 -4.73 8.64 -1.30
N ALA A 122 -5.31 8.54 -0.11
CA ALA A 122 -6.55 7.81 0.11
C ALA A 122 -7.73 8.43 -0.68
N LEU A 123 -7.80 9.76 -0.78
CA LEU A 123 -8.80 10.45 -1.60
C LEU A 123 -8.59 10.17 -3.10
N VAL A 124 -7.36 10.28 -3.58
CA VAL A 124 -7.01 9.96 -4.97
C VAL A 124 -7.35 8.51 -5.29
N LEU A 125 -7.00 7.56 -4.42
CA LEU A 125 -7.32 6.15 -4.59
C LEU A 125 -8.83 5.87 -4.52
N SER A 126 -9.59 6.63 -3.72
CA SER A 126 -11.04 6.47 -3.67
C SER A 126 -11.73 6.86 -4.99
N LEU A 127 -11.15 7.82 -5.73
CA LEU A 127 -11.66 8.27 -7.03
C LEU A 127 -11.09 7.45 -8.19
N LEU A 128 -9.78 7.20 -8.17
CA LEU A 128 -9.02 6.71 -9.33
C LEU A 128 -8.28 5.38 -9.04
N GLY A 129 -8.40 4.81 -7.84
CA GLY A 129 -7.68 3.59 -7.47
C GLY A 129 -8.04 2.38 -8.32
N THR A 130 -9.23 2.38 -8.94
CA THR A 130 -9.65 1.35 -9.89
C THR A 130 -8.87 1.40 -11.22
N TRP A 131 -8.14 2.49 -11.49
CA TRP A 131 -7.34 2.64 -12.71
C TRP A 131 -6.12 1.71 -12.74
N PRO A 132 -5.27 1.61 -11.71
CA PRO A 132 -4.31 0.50 -11.61
C PRO A 132 -4.98 -0.87 -11.72
N THR A 133 -6.08 -1.09 -10.98
CA THR A 133 -6.79 -2.39 -10.92
C THR A 133 -7.30 -2.86 -12.28
N SER A 134 -7.81 -1.96 -13.12
CA SER A 134 -8.22 -2.26 -14.50
C SER A 134 -7.10 -2.85 -15.36
N SER A 135 -5.84 -2.60 -15.02
CA SER A 135 -4.69 -3.16 -15.75
C SER A 135 -4.51 -4.64 -15.49
N ILE A 136 -5.07 -5.17 -14.38
CA ILE A 136 -5.03 -6.59 -14.04
C ILE A 136 -5.93 -7.37 -14.99
N THR A 137 -7.13 -6.85 -15.26
CA THR A 137 -8.14 -7.47 -16.14
C THR A 137 -7.99 -7.04 -17.59
N GLY A 138 -7.43 -5.85 -17.86
CA GLY A 138 -7.39 -5.22 -19.18
C GLY A 138 -8.68 -4.48 -19.57
N HIS A 139 -9.66 -4.33 -18.67
CA HIS A 139 -10.99 -3.82 -18.97
C HIS A 139 -11.25 -2.44 -18.37
N GLY A 140 -11.82 -1.52 -19.15
CA GLY A 140 -12.08 -0.14 -18.72
C GLY A 140 -10.81 0.55 -18.23
N THR A 141 -9.74 0.53 -19.03
CA THR A 141 -8.40 0.96 -18.60
C THR A 141 -8.20 2.48 -18.59
N THR A 142 -9.24 3.25 -18.94
CA THR A 142 -9.18 4.70 -19.01
C THR A 142 -9.32 5.35 -17.63
N LEU A 143 -8.79 6.57 -17.48
CA LEU A 143 -8.97 7.37 -16.27
C LEU A 143 -10.43 7.76 -16.05
N VAL A 144 -11.18 8.01 -17.13
CA VAL A 144 -12.59 8.39 -17.08
C VAL A 144 -13.44 7.25 -16.51
N ASP A 145 -13.19 6.02 -16.96
CA ASP A 145 -13.87 4.83 -16.43
C ASP A 145 -13.55 4.63 -14.94
N ALA A 146 -12.29 4.85 -14.55
CA ALA A 146 -11.90 4.77 -13.15
C ALA A 146 -12.63 5.82 -12.29
N LEU A 147 -12.64 7.07 -12.75
CA LEU A 147 -13.33 8.17 -12.08
C LEU A 147 -14.83 7.89 -11.93
N ARG A 148 -15.49 7.41 -12.99
CA ARG A 148 -16.90 7.02 -12.97
C ARG A 148 -17.19 5.95 -11.92
N ARG A 149 -16.30 4.97 -11.77
CA ARG A 149 -16.41 3.91 -10.75
C ARG A 149 -16.18 4.45 -9.33
N GLY A 150 -15.24 5.38 -9.17
CA GLY A 150 -14.90 5.98 -7.87
C GLY A 150 -15.94 6.97 -7.35
N THR A 151 -16.47 7.85 -8.20
CA THR A 151 -17.40 8.93 -7.80
C THR A 151 -18.67 8.39 -7.14
N ALA A 152 -19.23 7.31 -7.67
CA ALA A 152 -20.46 6.69 -7.14
C ALA A 152 -20.33 6.23 -5.68
N ARG A 153 -19.12 5.94 -5.20
CA ARG A 153 -18.85 5.42 -3.85
C ARG A 153 -17.74 6.16 -3.14
N PHE A 154 -17.53 7.43 -3.48
CA PHE A 154 -16.39 8.21 -3.00
C PHE A 154 -16.28 8.22 -1.47
N PHE A 155 -17.31 8.71 -0.77
CA PHE A 155 -17.30 8.85 0.69
C PHE A 155 -17.10 7.55 1.48
N PRO A 156 -17.85 6.46 1.23
CA PRO A 156 -17.63 5.21 1.95
C PRO A 156 -16.27 4.58 1.61
N THR A 157 -15.75 4.81 0.39
CA THR A 157 -14.44 4.29 -0.03
C THR A 157 -13.31 5.08 0.60
N SER A 158 -13.38 6.42 0.61
CA SER A 158 -12.37 7.29 1.20
C SER A 158 -12.22 7.03 2.69
N GLY A 159 -13.32 6.95 3.45
CA GLY A 159 -13.27 6.63 4.88
C GLY A 159 -12.61 5.29 5.17
N ARG A 160 -12.88 4.26 4.35
CA ARG A 160 -12.24 2.95 4.47
C ARG A 160 -10.75 3.01 4.12
N LEU A 161 -10.37 3.69 3.04
CA LEU A 161 -8.97 3.82 2.64
C LEU A 161 -8.16 4.62 3.65
N VAL A 162 -8.70 5.72 4.17
CA VAL A 162 -8.11 6.51 5.25
C VAL A 162 -7.87 5.62 6.48
N ALA A 163 -8.90 4.92 6.96
CA ALA A 163 -8.74 4.00 8.08
C ALA A 163 -7.71 2.89 7.80
N GLY A 164 -7.74 2.31 6.59
CA GLY A 164 -6.85 1.24 6.16
C GLY A 164 -5.39 1.64 5.99
N MET A 165 -5.10 2.92 5.75
CA MET A 165 -3.73 3.44 5.60
C MET A 165 -3.20 4.04 6.90
N ILE A 166 -4.01 4.88 7.56
CA ILE A 166 -3.58 5.64 8.73
C ILE A 166 -3.49 4.74 9.96
N LEU A 167 -4.46 3.84 10.19
CA LEU A 167 -4.45 3.01 11.39
C LEU A 167 -3.20 2.11 11.46
N PRO A 168 -2.82 1.37 10.39
CA PRO A 168 -1.57 0.60 10.42
C PRO A 168 -0.33 1.48 10.58
N ALA A 169 -0.28 2.66 9.94
CA ALA A 169 0.84 3.58 10.08
C ALA A 169 1.00 4.07 11.52
N VAL A 170 -0.09 4.50 12.17
CA VAL A 170 -0.10 4.92 13.57
C VAL A 170 0.32 3.78 14.48
N LEU A 171 -0.22 2.57 14.28
CA LEU A 171 0.17 1.39 15.06
C LEU A 171 1.65 1.04 14.89
N SER A 172 2.19 1.13 13.67
CA SER A 172 3.63 0.92 13.43
C SER A 172 4.49 1.96 14.15
N ILE A 173 4.11 3.25 14.11
CA ILE A 173 4.83 4.32 14.82
C ILE A 173 4.78 4.07 16.33
N LEU A 174 3.60 3.76 16.88
CA LEU A 174 3.45 3.47 18.31
C LEU A 174 4.32 2.28 18.73
N LEU A 175 4.38 1.24 17.90
CA LEU A 175 5.18 0.05 18.18
C LEU A 175 6.69 0.38 18.24
N VAL A 176 7.18 1.25 17.36
CA VAL A 176 8.57 1.76 17.38
C VAL A 176 8.81 2.69 18.58
N VAL A 177 7.87 3.59 18.91
CA VAL A 177 8.01 4.51 20.05
C VAL A 177 8.01 3.78 21.38
N VAL A 178 7.14 2.78 21.55
CA VAL A 178 7.11 1.94 22.74
C VAL A 178 8.41 1.15 22.84
N ALA A 179 8.87 0.57 21.74
CA ALA A 179 10.13 -0.16 21.69
C ALA A 179 11.33 0.68 22.09
N SER A 180 11.40 1.95 21.67
CA SER A 180 12.51 2.84 22.00
C SER A 180 12.57 3.20 23.48
N GLN A 181 11.51 2.95 24.26
CA GLN A 181 11.56 3.10 25.73
C GLN A 181 12.32 1.95 26.40
N PHE A 182 12.40 0.79 25.75
CA PHE A 182 13.02 -0.42 26.30
C PHE A 182 14.36 -0.76 25.63
N GLY A 183 14.58 -0.31 24.38
CA GLY A 183 15.81 -0.52 23.63
C GLY A 183 16.83 0.58 23.85
N THR A 184 18.11 0.21 23.93
CA THR A 184 19.23 1.17 24.01
C THR A 184 19.51 1.88 22.67
N SER A 185 18.99 1.37 21.55
CA SER A 185 19.19 1.95 20.22
C SER A 185 18.00 1.68 19.28
N PRO A 186 17.60 2.66 18.44
CA PRO A 186 16.58 2.49 17.40
C PRO A 186 17.08 1.71 16.17
N LEU A 187 18.37 1.34 16.13
CA LEU A 187 19.01 0.69 14.99
C LEU A 187 18.73 -0.81 14.94
N LEU A 188 18.64 -1.35 13.72
CA LEU A 188 18.51 -2.80 13.49
C LEU A 188 19.84 -3.51 13.79
N LEU A 189 20.96 -2.83 13.58
CA LEU A 189 22.30 -3.27 13.93
C LEU A 189 22.90 -2.33 14.98
N VAL A 190 23.33 -2.90 16.11
CA VAL A 190 24.08 -2.17 17.14
C VAL A 190 25.49 -2.72 17.12
N ASP A 191 26.47 -1.88 16.77
CA ASP A 191 27.88 -2.26 16.63
C ASP A 191 28.10 -3.45 15.68
N GLY A 192 27.32 -3.51 14.60
CA GLY A 192 27.34 -4.60 13.62
C GLY A 192 26.69 -5.91 14.09
N LYS A 193 26.11 -5.95 15.30
CA LYS A 193 25.36 -7.10 15.81
C LYS A 193 23.85 -6.90 15.66
N PRO A 194 23.09 -7.95 15.34
CA PRO A 194 21.64 -7.85 15.19
C PRO A 194 20.95 -7.49 16.51
N ASN A 195 20.20 -6.40 16.49
CA ASN A 195 19.29 -6.03 17.57
C ASN A 195 17.99 -6.84 17.42
N VAL A 196 17.94 -8.01 18.05
CA VAL A 196 16.82 -8.96 17.91
C VAL A 196 15.47 -8.32 18.24
N VAL A 197 15.44 -7.42 19.25
CA VAL A 197 14.24 -6.69 19.64
C VAL A 197 13.78 -5.78 18.49
N MET A 198 14.66 -4.91 17.99
CA MET A 198 14.31 -3.99 16.89
C MET A 198 13.97 -4.74 15.59
N LEU A 199 14.62 -5.87 15.32
CA LEU A 199 14.28 -6.74 14.20
C LEU A 199 12.85 -7.28 14.32
N ALA A 200 12.45 -7.77 15.49
CA ALA A 200 11.09 -8.25 15.73
C ALA A 200 10.05 -7.13 15.57
N ILE A 201 10.36 -5.94 16.07
CA ILE A 201 9.52 -4.73 15.95
C ILE A 201 9.39 -4.29 14.49
N SER A 202 10.49 -4.26 13.75
CA SER A 202 10.49 -3.94 12.32
C SER A 202 9.70 -4.98 11.51
N ALA A 203 9.79 -6.26 11.87
CA ALA A 203 8.99 -7.32 11.25
C ALA A 203 7.49 -7.10 11.50
N ALA A 204 7.11 -6.79 12.74
CA ALA A 204 5.72 -6.48 13.10
C ALA A 204 5.20 -5.23 12.39
N ALA A 205 6.02 -4.18 12.30
CA ALA A 205 5.68 -2.95 11.56
C ALA A 205 5.51 -3.21 10.06
N ALA A 206 6.42 -3.97 9.44
CA ALA A 206 6.30 -4.37 8.03
C ALA A 206 5.04 -5.22 7.80
N PHE A 207 4.71 -6.12 8.73
CA PHE A 207 3.48 -6.91 8.64
C PHE A 207 2.23 -6.02 8.74
N LEU A 208 2.18 -5.07 9.68
CA LEU A 208 1.09 -4.09 9.78
C LEU A 208 0.93 -3.28 8.49
N GLN A 209 2.03 -2.85 7.87
CA GLN A 209 1.99 -2.17 6.57
C GLN A 209 1.41 -3.09 5.49
N ALA A 210 1.82 -4.36 5.46
CA ALA A 210 1.27 -5.35 4.54
C ALA A 210 -0.24 -5.55 4.74
N LEU A 211 -0.72 -5.54 5.99
CA LEU A 211 -2.16 -5.56 6.30
C LEU A 211 -2.88 -4.34 5.72
N GLY A 212 -2.31 -3.14 5.91
CA GLY A 212 -2.88 -1.89 5.41
C GLY A 212 -2.97 -1.85 3.88
N VAL A 213 -1.87 -2.19 3.21
CA VAL A 213 -1.81 -2.31 1.73
C VAL A 213 -2.83 -3.32 1.23
N SER A 214 -2.93 -4.48 1.88
CA SER A 214 -3.86 -5.53 1.48
C SER A 214 -5.31 -5.14 1.71
N TYR A 215 -5.61 -4.46 2.80
CA TYR A 215 -6.96 -3.93 3.06
C TYR A 215 -7.35 -2.89 2.01
N ALA A 216 -6.47 -1.92 1.73
CA ALA A 216 -6.71 -0.91 0.69
C ALA A 216 -6.91 -1.55 -0.68
N ALA A 217 -6.08 -2.54 -1.03
CA ALA A 217 -6.21 -3.33 -2.24
C ALA A 217 -7.57 -4.05 -2.34
N VAL A 218 -8.06 -4.68 -1.26
CA VAL A 218 -9.40 -5.29 -1.21
C VAL A 218 -10.49 -4.24 -1.42
N VAL A 219 -10.41 -3.09 -0.76
CA VAL A 219 -11.40 -2.00 -0.90
C VAL A 219 -11.50 -1.57 -2.37
N VAL A 220 -10.36 -1.29 -3.00
CA VAL A 220 -10.30 -0.85 -4.39
C VAL A 220 -10.80 -1.93 -5.36
N ALA A 221 -10.39 -3.19 -5.18
CA ALA A 221 -10.86 -4.30 -6.02
C ALA A 221 -12.38 -4.51 -5.92
N ARG A 222 -12.96 -4.33 -4.73
CA ARG A 222 -14.41 -4.43 -4.55
C ARG A 222 -15.14 -3.27 -5.22
N VAL A 223 -14.60 -2.05 -5.19
CA VAL A 223 -15.15 -0.92 -5.96
C VAL A 223 -15.09 -1.21 -7.46
N TYR A 224 -13.96 -1.73 -7.94
CA TYR A 224 -13.79 -2.14 -9.34
C TYR A 224 -14.85 -3.17 -9.76
N LEU A 225 -14.99 -4.28 -9.02
CA LEU A 225 -15.99 -5.32 -9.32
C LEU A 225 -17.42 -4.79 -9.29
N SER A 226 -17.74 -3.90 -8.35
CA SER A 226 -19.07 -3.30 -8.26
C SER A 226 -19.40 -2.42 -9.47
N GLY A 227 -18.39 -1.79 -10.06
CA GLY A 227 -18.53 -0.97 -11.27
C GLY A 227 -18.68 -1.80 -12.54
N GLU A 228 -18.10 -3.00 -12.59
CA GLU A 228 -18.10 -3.89 -13.74
C GLU A 228 -19.23 -4.94 -13.74
N GLN A 229 -19.95 -5.12 -12.63
CA GLN A 229 -21.03 -6.11 -12.47
C GLN A 229 -22.19 -5.98 -13.47
N GLY A 230 -22.27 -4.90 -14.26
CA GLY A 230 -23.24 -4.70 -15.33
C GLY A 230 -22.67 -4.83 -16.76
N SER A 231 -21.39 -5.14 -16.93
CA SER A 231 -20.74 -5.25 -18.24
C SER A 231 -20.78 -6.69 -18.76
N ALA A 232 -21.38 -6.91 -19.93
CA ALA A 232 -21.46 -8.22 -20.59
C ALA A 232 -20.08 -8.83 -20.91
N GLU A 233 -19.04 -7.99 -21.03
CA GLU A 233 -17.66 -8.40 -21.33
C GLU A 233 -16.89 -8.86 -20.07
N PHE A 234 -17.36 -8.50 -18.87
CA PHE A 234 -16.67 -8.87 -17.63
C PHE A 234 -16.86 -10.36 -17.28
N GLY A 235 -17.98 -10.96 -17.71
CA GLY A 235 -18.27 -12.39 -17.50
C GLY A 235 -17.34 -13.33 -18.28
N THR A 236 -16.84 -12.92 -19.45
CA THR A 236 -15.93 -13.72 -20.27
C THR A 236 -14.46 -13.58 -19.86
N ALA A 237 -14.07 -12.47 -19.21
CA ALA A 237 -12.71 -12.25 -18.71
C ALA A 237 -12.48 -12.78 -17.27
N ALA A 238 -13.57 -13.03 -16.52
CA ALA A 238 -13.53 -13.60 -15.18
C ALA A 238 -13.67 -15.14 -15.14
N ALA A 239 -14.24 -15.73 -16.20
CA ALA A 239 -14.29 -17.18 -16.43
C ALA A 239 -12.91 -17.73 -16.85
#